data_AF-A0A5N4ATL0-F1
#
_entry.id   AF-A0A5N4ATL0-F1
#
_cell.length_a   1.000
_cell.length_b   1.000
_cell.length_c   1.000
_cell.angle_alpha   90.00
_cell.angle_beta   90.00
_cell.angle_gamma   90.00
#
_symmetry.space_group_name_H-M   'P 1'
#
loop_
_entity.id
_entity.type
_entity.pdbx_description
1 polymer ?
#
loop_
_entity_poly.entity_id
_entity_poly.type
_entity_poly.pdbx_seq_one_letter_code
_entity_poly.pdbx_strand_id
1 'polypeptide(L)'
;MQKEIVTYCVLDVDILTLACLKFRESLIKAGNVCPFSEACTIASSCNKLFRRNFLKPDTIGLIPRHGYRYRDKQSKIAIEWLIWEEKVRGINILHAAKGKEMVLGGLSVDGYCAETNQVFEMMGCFYHGCTKCFKNDRDKPVYNNGDETMNLRYENTRSKIVHLNQLGYEVIMIDVFKNV
;
A
#
# COMPACT_ATOMS: atom_id res chain seq x y z
N MET A 1 6.80 -40.60 -23.54
CA MET A 1 6.29 -39.85 -22.38
C MET A 1 7.22 -39.92 -21.16
N GLN A 2 7.41 -41.05 -20.47
CA GLN A 2 8.26 -41.08 -19.25
C GLN A 2 9.72 -40.65 -19.48
N LYS A 3 10.39 -41.12 -20.55
CA LYS A 3 11.78 -40.73 -20.85
C LYS A 3 11.94 -39.23 -21.10
N GLU A 4 10.97 -38.62 -21.75
CA GLU A 4 10.98 -37.19 -22.11
C GLU A 4 10.82 -36.30 -20.87
N ILE A 5 9.93 -36.68 -19.94
CA ILE A 5 9.76 -36.00 -18.66
C ILE A 5 11.06 -36.08 -17.83
N VAL A 6 11.69 -37.26 -17.78
CA VAL A 6 12.97 -37.42 -17.07
C VAL A 6 14.06 -36.53 -17.68
N THR A 7 14.18 -36.51 -19.01
CA THR A 7 15.15 -35.63 -19.69
C THR A 7 14.89 -34.16 -19.38
N TYR A 8 13.63 -33.72 -19.38
CA TYR A 8 13.27 -32.35 -19.04
C TYR A 8 13.68 -31.99 -17.60
N CYS A 9 13.37 -32.85 -16.62
CA CYS A 9 13.76 -32.62 -15.23
C CYS A 9 15.27 -32.55 -15.03
N VAL A 10 16.05 -33.36 -15.75
CA VAL A 10 17.53 -33.29 -15.70
C VAL A 10 18.02 -31.96 -16.28
N LEU A 11 17.51 -31.56 -17.44
CA LEU A 11 17.87 -30.29 -18.08
C LEU A 11 17.52 -29.07 -17.22
N ASP A 12 16.37 -29.07 -16.55
CA ASP A 12 15.98 -27.99 -15.63
C ASP A 12 16.97 -27.84 -14.47
N VAL A 13 17.40 -28.96 -13.88
CA VAL A 13 18.40 -28.96 -12.80
C VAL A 13 19.77 -28.52 -13.31
N ASP A 14 20.16 -28.93 -14.50
CA ASP A 14 21.43 -28.52 -15.12
C ASP A 14 21.47 -27.00 -15.38
N ILE A 15 20.40 -26.45 -15.96
CA ILE A 15 20.28 -25.00 -16.20
C ILE A 15 20.34 -24.24 -14.88
N LEU A 16 19.59 -24.69 -13.86
CA LEU A 16 19.60 -24.05 -12.55
C LEU A 16 20.98 -24.09 -11.90
N THR A 17 21.69 -25.21 -12.05
CA THR A 17 23.05 -25.38 -11.52
C THR A 17 24.03 -24.43 -12.19
N LEU A 18 24.00 -24.34 -13.53
CA LEU A 18 24.85 -23.42 -14.29
C LEU A 18 24.56 -21.95 -13.93
N ALA A 19 23.29 -21.58 -13.79
CA ALA A 19 22.88 -20.25 -13.35
C ALA A 19 23.41 -19.93 -11.94
N CYS A 20 23.28 -20.87 -10.99
CA CYS A 20 23.81 -20.74 -9.64
C CYS A 20 25.33 -20.56 -9.60
N LEU A 21 26.07 -21.30 -10.42
CA LEU A 21 27.53 -21.16 -10.54
C LEU A 21 27.92 -19.77 -11.06
N LYS A 22 27.23 -19.28 -12.09
CA LYS A 22 27.47 -17.93 -12.63
C LYS A 22 27.08 -16.81 -11.68
N PHE A 23 25.98 -16.99 -10.94
CA PHE A 23 25.58 -16.06 -9.89
C PHE A 23 26.63 -15.99 -8.78
N ARG A 24 27.14 -17.14 -8.32
CA ARG A 24 28.22 -17.22 -7.34
C ARG A 24 29.51 -16.55 -7.82
N GLU A 25 29.95 -16.87 -9.03
CA GLU A 25 31.16 -16.26 -9.62
C GLU A 25 31.05 -14.73 -9.63
N SER A 26 29.89 -14.21 -10.04
CA SER A 26 29.63 -12.77 -10.12
C SER A 26 29.67 -12.08 -8.75
N LEU A 27 29.05 -12.67 -7.73
CA LEU A 27 29.03 -12.09 -6.38
C LEU A 27 30.38 -12.15 -5.67
N ILE A 28 31.13 -13.23 -5.84
CA ILE A 28 32.50 -13.33 -5.31
C ILE A 28 33.38 -12.28 -5.98
N LYS A 29 33.29 -12.13 -7.30
CA LYS A 29 34.04 -11.11 -8.05
C LYS A 29 33.68 -9.68 -7.62
N ALA A 30 32.39 -9.42 -7.37
CA ALA A 30 31.92 -8.08 -7.04
C ALA A 30 32.36 -7.62 -5.64
N GLY A 31 32.36 -8.50 -4.64
CA GLY A 31 32.68 -8.07 -3.27
C GLY A 31 33.00 -9.20 -2.29
N ASN A 32 33.58 -10.29 -2.81
CA ASN A 32 34.03 -11.43 -2.01
C ASN A 32 32.92 -11.97 -1.09
N VAL A 33 31.70 -12.07 -1.62
CA VAL A 33 30.55 -12.66 -0.93
C VAL A 33 30.17 -13.96 -1.63
N CYS A 34 30.19 -15.07 -0.89
CA CYS A 34 29.68 -16.33 -1.40
C CYS A 34 28.17 -16.45 -1.08
N PRO A 35 27.27 -16.46 -2.09
CA PRO A 35 25.83 -16.45 -1.88
C PRO A 35 25.24 -17.70 -1.22
N PHE A 36 25.99 -18.81 -1.16
CA PHE A 36 25.49 -20.09 -0.65
C PHE A 36 26.04 -20.45 0.73
N SER A 37 27.23 -19.96 1.11
CA SER A 37 27.81 -20.22 2.43
C SER A 37 27.53 -19.09 3.41
N GLU A 38 27.42 -17.86 2.93
CA GLU A 38 27.26 -16.69 3.78
C GLU A 38 25.81 -16.19 3.86
N ALA A 39 24.95 -16.69 2.99
CA ALA A 39 23.55 -16.30 2.88
C ALA A 39 22.72 -17.49 2.40
N CYS A 40 21.43 -17.49 2.72
CA CYS A 40 20.46 -18.50 2.23
C CYS A 40 19.54 -17.94 1.15
N THR A 41 19.56 -16.62 0.89
CA THR A 41 18.70 -15.95 -0.09
C THR A 41 19.49 -14.93 -0.91
N ILE A 42 18.97 -14.61 -2.11
CA ILE A 42 19.52 -13.56 -2.98
C ILE A 42 19.51 -12.21 -2.25
N ALA A 43 18.41 -11.86 -1.58
CA ALA A 43 18.30 -10.62 -0.82
C ALA A 43 19.37 -10.51 0.28
N SER A 44 19.61 -11.59 1.03
CA SER A 44 20.67 -11.63 2.05
C SER A 44 22.07 -11.49 1.42
N SER A 45 22.32 -12.14 0.28
CA SER A 45 23.60 -12.05 -0.45
C SER A 45 23.87 -10.61 -0.92
N CYS A 46 22.87 -9.97 -1.53
CA CYS A 46 22.96 -8.58 -1.98
C CYS A 46 23.13 -7.61 -0.81
N ASN A 47 22.44 -7.83 0.31
CA ASN A 47 22.63 -7.01 1.51
C ASN A 47 24.06 -7.14 2.07
N LYS A 48 24.65 -8.35 2.08
CA LYS A 48 26.04 -8.54 2.49
C LYS A 48 27.02 -7.83 1.55
N LEU A 49 26.80 -7.95 0.24
CA LEU A 49 27.59 -7.23 -0.77
C LEU A 49 27.53 -5.72 -0.54
N PHE A 50 26.32 -5.19 -0.34
CA PHE A 50 26.09 -3.77 -0.05
C PHE A 50 26.85 -3.32 1.20
N ARG A 51 26.71 -4.06 2.29
CA ARG A 51 27.35 -3.75 3.57
C ARG A 51 28.88 -3.81 3.53
N ARG A 52 29.46 -4.71 2.73
CA ARG A 52 30.93 -4.83 2.59
C ARG A 52 31.53 -3.73 1.71
N ASN A 53 30.89 -3.42 0.60
CA ASN A 53 31.52 -2.60 -0.44
C ASN A 53 31.04 -1.15 -0.47
N PHE A 54 29.83 -0.86 0.01
CA PHE A 54 29.17 0.42 -0.23
C PHE A 54 28.72 1.12 1.05
N LEU A 55 28.38 0.38 2.11
CA LEU A 55 27.97 0.98 3.37
C LEU A 55 29.19 1.54 4.12
N LYS A 56 29.16 2.84 4.39
CA LYS A 56 30.22 3.50 5.16
C LYS A 56 30.16 3.06 6.63
N PRO A 57 31.31 2.94 7.32
CA PRO A 57 31.34 2.71 8.77
C PRO A 57 30.47 3.73 9.51
N ASP A 58 29.86 3.30 10.61
CA ASP A 58 29.06 4.14 11.52
C ASP A 58 27.89 4.88 10.87
N THR A 59 27.34 4.33 9.78
CA THR A 59 26.12 4.85 9.16
C THR A 59 24.90 4.03 9.55
N ILE A 60 23.83 4.73 9.93
CA ILE A 60 22.51 4.15 10.20
C ILE A 60 21.59 4.39 9.01
N GLY A 61 20.82 3.37 8.63
CA GLY A 61 19.76 3.53 7.64
C GLY A 61 18.68 4.46 8.19
N LEU A 62 18.47 5.61 7.54
CA LEU A 62 17.32 6.46 7.83
C LEU A 62 16.07 5.80 7.27
N ILE A 63 15.14 5.47 8.15
CA ILE A 63 13.80 5.06 7.74
C ILE A 63 13.05 6.36 7.40
N PRO A 64 12.52 6.52 6.17
CA PRO A 64 11.70 7.67 5.83
C PRO A 64 10.54 7.80 6.81
N ARG A 65 10.04 9.02 7.04
CA ARG A 65 8.91 9.29 7.98
C ARG A 65 7.67 8.41 7.69
N HIS A 66 7.55 7.91 6.46
CA HIS A 66 6.48 7.03 5.99
C HIS A 66 6.90 5.57 5.77
N GLY A 67 8.09 5.15 6.16
CA GLY A 67 8.60 3.78 5.94
C GLY A 67 9.10 3.52 4.52
N TYR A 68 9.47 2.26 4.23
CA TYR A 68 9.99 1.83 2.91
C TYR A 68 8.91 1.35 1.94
N ARG A 69 7.69 1.12 2.43
CA ARG A 69 6.51 0.88 1.59
C ARG A 69 5.77 2.21 1.45
N TYR A 70 5.26 2.51 0.26
CA TYR A 70 4.15 3.45 0.14
C TYR A 70 3.06 2.93 1.09
N ARG A 71 2.83 3.63 2.21
CA ARG A 71 1.74 3.24 3.10
C ARG A 71 0.44 3.50 2.35
N ASP A 72 -0.46 2.54 2.42
CA ASP A 72 -1.88 2.78 2.20
C ASP A 72 -2.22 4.06 2.98
N LYS A 73 -2.82 5.05 2.31
CA LYS A 73 -3.22 6.31 2.94
C LYS A 73 -4.36 6.11 3.95
N GLN A 74 -4.76 4.87 4.18
CA GLN A 74 -5.87 4.53 5.03
C GLN A 74 -5.57 4.83 6.50
N SER A 75 -6.49 5.51 7.16
CA SER A 75 -6.34 5.90 8.56
C SER A 75 -6.66 4.73 9.49
N LYS A 76 -5.95 4.66 10.64
CA LYS A 76 -6.20 3.63 11.66
C LYS A 76 -7.66 3.65 12.16
N ILE A 77 -8.18 4.86 12.39
CA ILE A 77 -9.56 5.04 12.86
C ILE A 77 -10.61 4.65 11.81
N ALA A 78 -10.31 4.75 10.51
CA ALA A 78 -11.19 4.23 9.45
C ALA A 78 -11.25 2.72 9.52
N ILE A 79 -10.10 2.04 9.64
CA ILE A 79 -10.04 0.58 9.76
C ILE A 79 -10.82 0.12 11.00
N GLU A 80 -10.61 0.77 12.15
CA GLU A 80 -11.33 0.43 13.39
C GLU A 80 -12.86 0.61 13.23
N TRP A 81 -13.30 1.69 12.59
CA TRP A 81 -14.72 1.91 12.29
C TRP A 81 -15.28 0.84 11.36
N LEU A 82 -14.58 0.51 10.27
CA LEU A 82 -15.04 -0.51 9.31
C LEU A 82 -15.17 -1.88 9.99
N ILE A 83 -14.17 -2.29 10.78
CA ILE A 83 -14.24 -3.54 11.57
C ILE A 83 -15.42 -3.53 12.54
N TRP A 84 -15.72 -2.38 13.14
CA TRP A 84 -16.88 -2.23 14.02
C TRP A 84 -18.20 -2.35 13.24
N GLU A 85 -18.33 -1.71 12.07
CA GLU A 85 -19.51 -1.83 11.19
C GLU A 85 -19.74 -3.28 10.74
N GLU A 86 -18.68 -4.01 10.37
CA GLU A 86 -18.77 -5.44 10.03
C GLU A 86 -19.38 -6.25 11.17
N LYS A 87 -18.90 -6.03 12.40
CA LYS A 87 -19.37 -6.74 13.58
C LYS A 87 -20.80 -6.40 13.93
N VAL A 88 -21.19 -5.12 13.82
CA VAL A 88 -22.54 -4.65 14.21
C VAL A 88 -23.59 -5.07 13.19
N ARG A 89 -23.27 -4.96 11.89
CA ARG A 89 -24.22 -5.27 10.81
C ARG A 89 -24.18 -6.72 10.36
N GLY A 90 -23.14 -7.47 10.74
CA GLY A 90 -22.94 -8.84 10.29
C GLY A 90 -22.66 -8.94 8.79
N ILE A 91 -22.01 -7.92 8.20
CA ILE A 91 -21.66 -7.85 6.78
C ILE A 91 -20.15 -7.98 6.58
N ASN A 92 -19.74 -8.39 5.38
CA ASN A 92 -18.32 -8.41 5.00
C ASN A 92 -17.95 -7.15 4.20
N ILE A 93 -17.12 -6.30 4.78
CA ILE A 93 -16.57 -5.10 4.17
C ILE A 93 -15.13 -5.37 3.72
N LEU A 94 -14.86 -5.14 2.43
CA LEU A 94 -13.51 -5.13 1.86
C LEU A 94 -12.85 -3.79 2.17
N HIS A 95 -11.65 -3.82 2.75
CA HIS A 95 -10.88 -2.61 3.12
C HIS A 95 -9.38 -2.92 3.17
N ALA A 96 -8.54 -1.89 3.28
CA ALA A 96 -7.07 -1.98 3.21
C ALA A 96 -6.45 -3.04 4.14
N ALA A 97 -6.89 -3.13 5.40
CA ALA A 97 -6.38 -4.12 6.35
C ALA A 97 -6.67 -5.61 5.99
N LYS A 98 -7.56 -5.88 5.03
CA LYS A 98 -7.75 -7.22 4.44
C LYS A 98 -6.85 -7.49 3.24
N GLY A 99 -5.90 -6.60 2.95
CA GLY A 99 -4.87 -6.78 1.93
C GLY A 99 -5.28 -6.34 0.52
N LYS A 100 -6.35 -5.55 0.36
CA LYS A 100 -6.73 -4.95 -0.92
C LYS A 100 -7.09 -3.47 -0.75
N GLU A 101 -6.37 -2.61 -1.44
CA GLU A 101 -6.88 -1.26 -1.76
C GLU A 101 -8.06 -1.42 -2.71
N MET A 102 -9.21 -0.85 -2.36
CA MET A 102 -10.44 -0.97 -3.13
C MET A 102 -10.62 0.24 -4.03
N VAL A 103 -10.80 -0.02 -5.33
CA VAL A 103 -11.06 1.00 -6.35
C VAL A 103 -12.38 0.67 -7.04
N LEU A 104 -13.33 1.60 -6.98
CA LEU A 104 -14.65 1.49 -7.60
C LEU A 104 -14.88 2.68 -8.52
N GLY A 105 -15.26 2.43 -9.78
CA GLY A 105 -15.49 3.52 -10.74
C GLY A 105 -14.27 4.40 -11.01
N GLY A 106 -13.05 3.85 -10.83
CA GLY A 106 -11.79 4.60 -10.92
C GLY A 106 -11.41 5.39 -9.66
N LEU A 107 -12.21 5.32 -8.59
CA LEU A 107 -11.97 6.05 -7.34
C LEU A 107 -11.61 5.08 -6.21
N SER A 108 -10.57 5.42 -5.44
CA SER A 108 -10.21 4.68 -4.23
C SER A 108 -11.25 4.94 -3.13
N VAL A 109 -11.67 3.89 -2.43
CA VAL A 109 -12.67 3.94 -1.35
C VAL A 109 -12.15 3.32 -0.06
N ASP A 110 -12.69 3.75 1.09
CA ASP A 110 -12.24 3.26 2.40
C ASP A 110 -12.69 1.83 2.69
N GLY A 111 -13.97 1.54 2.38
CA GLY A 111 -14.56 0.21 2.51
C GLY A 111 -15.66 -0.05 1.48
N TYR A 112 -15.85 -1.31 1.09
CA TYR A 112 -16.93 -1.72 0.18
C TYR A 112 -17.54 -3.05 0.60
N CYS A 113 -18.87 -3.11 0.65
CA CYS A 113 -19.62 -4.35 0.83
C CYS A 113 -20.37 -4.70 -0.46
N ALA A 114 -20.01 -5.82 -1.09
CA ALA A 114 -20.64 -6.27 -2.32
C ALA A 114 -22.08 -6.78 -2.12
N GLU A 115 -22.36 -7.35 -0.95
CA GLU A 115 -23.69 -7.92 -0.62
C GLU A 115 -24.77 -6.85 -0.54
N THR A 116 -24.44 -5.69 0.04
CA THR A 116 -25.38 -4.56 0.18
C THR A 116 -25.17 -3.49 -0.88
N ASN A 117 -24.17 -3.64 -1.75
CA ASN A 117 -23.71 -2.63 -2.70
C ASN A 117 -23.41 -1.26 -2.06
N GLN A 118 -22.89 -1.29 -0.82
CA GLN A 118 -22.60 -0.10 -0.02
C GLN A 118 -21.11 0.23 -0.03
N VAL A 119 -20.81 1.52 -0.17
CA VAL A 119 -19.46 2.07 -0.01
C VAL A 119 -19.40 2.81 1.31
N PHE A 120 -18.39 2.52 2.11
CA PHE A 120 -18.16 3.14 3.41
C PHE A 120 -17.00 4.12 3.27
N GLU A 121 -17.24 5.38 3.63
CA GLU A 121 -16.26 6.48 3.52
C GLU A 121 -16.13 7.22 4.84
N MET A 122 -14.91 7.34 5.35
CA MET A 122 -14.65 8.07 6.58
C MET A 122 -14.21 9.50 6.28
N MET A 123 -15.06 10.46 6.65
CA MET A 123 -14.90 11.87 6.34
C MET A 123 -13.94 12.57 7.31
N GLY A 124 -12.64 12.32 7.12
CA GLY A 124 -11.59 13.06 7.81
C GLY A 124 -11.62 14.56 7.48
N CYS A 125 -11.84 15.43 8.48
CA CYS A 125 -12.18 16.84 8.25
C CYS A 125 -11.15 17.62 7.43
N PHE A 126 -9.85 17.41 7.67
CA PHE A 126 -8.79 18.07 6.92
C PHE A 126 -8.72 17.58 5.47
N TYR A 127 -8.82 16.27 5.26
CA TYR A 127 -8.66 15.64 3.94
C TYR A 127 -9.88 15.82 3.03
N HIS A 128 -11.07 15.93 3.62
CA HIS A 128 -12.34 16.07 2.91
C HIS A 128 -12.93 17.50 2.94
N GLY A 129 -12.14 18.49 3.39
CA GLY A 129 -12.54 19.90 3.28
C GLY A 129 -13.71 20.31 4.19
N CYS A 130 -13.86 19.71 5.37
CA CYS A 130 -15.04 19.91 6.23
C CYS A 130 -15.33 21.40 6.50
N THR A 131 -16.52 21.85 6.12
CA THR A 131 -16.97 23.24 6.25
C THR A 131 -17.25 23.66 7.70
N LYS A 132 -17.44 22.69 8.60
CA LYS A 132 -17.70 22.95 10.03
C LYS A 132 -16.41 23.23 10.80
N CYS A 133 -15.36 22.44 10.56
CA CYS A 133 -14.08 22.56 11.26
C CYS A 133 -13.17 23.63 10.63
N PHE A 134 -13.26 23.83 9.31
CA PHE A 134 -12.43 24.79 8.57
C PHE A 134 -13.33 25.85 7.93
N LYS A 135 -13.72 26.86 8.71
CA LYS A 135 -14.70 27.89 8.30
C LYS A 135 -14.09 29.02 7.47
N ASN A 136 -12.85 29.39 7.77
CA ASN A 136 -12.19 30.58 7.21
C ASN A 136 -11.10 30.16 6.21
N ASP A 137 -10.69 31.09 5.34
CA ASP A 137 -9.53 30.96 4.46
C ASP A 137 -9.51 29.69 3.60
N ARG A 138 -10.69 29.23 3.20
CA ARG A 138 -10.85 27.92 2.54
C ARG A 138 -10.28 27.85 1.12
N ASP A 139 -10.08 29.01 0.50
CA ASP A 139 -9.44 29.17 -0.81
C ASP A 139 -7.92 29.38 -0.72
N LYS A 140 -7.37 29.49 0.50
CA LYS A 140 -5.92 29.56 0.65
C LYS A 140 -5.30 28.17 0.48
N PRO A 141 -4.09 28.09 -0.11
CA PRO A 141 -3.35 26.84 -0.19
C PRO A 141 -3.13 26.23 1.20
N VAL A 142 -3.22 24.90 1.29
CA VAL A 142 -2.90 24.19 2.53
C VAL A 142 -1.38 24.23 2.76
N TYR A 143 -0.97 24.38 4.02
CA TYR A 143 0.42 24.63 4.42
C TYR A 143 1.48 23.69 3.79
N ASN A 144 1.12 22.44 3.49
CA ASN A 144 2.03 21.43 2.93
C ASN A 144 1.79 21.11 1.46
N ASN A 145 0.82 21.76 0.80
CA ASN A 145 0.52 21.53 -0.61
C ASN A 145 -0.05 22.81 -1.25
N GLY A 146 0.77 23.50 -2.04
CA GLY A 146 0.43 24.75 -2.70
C GLY A 146 -0.73 24.64 -3.70
N ASP A 147 -0.99 23.43 -4.21
CA ASP A 147 -1.98 23.17 -5.25
C ASP A 147 -3.35 22.76 -4.68
N GLU A 148 -3.46 22.58 -3.37
CA GLU A 148 -4.71 22.16 -2.72
C GLU A 148 -5.27 23.24 -1.79
N THR A 149 -6.59 23.40 -1.82
CA THR A 149 -7.33 24.26 -0.89
C THR A 149 -8.39 23.43 -0.15
N MET A 150 -8.92 23.96 0.96
CA MET A 150 -9.99 23.28 1.69
C MET A 150 -11.29 23.23 0.88
N ASN A 151 -11.54 24.22 0.01
CA ASN A 151 -12.64 24.19 -0.94
C ASN A 151 -12.45 23.13 -2.02
N LEU A 152 -11.26 23.03 -2.63
CA LEU A 152 -10.97 22.00 -3.62
C LEU A 152 -11.17 20.59 -3.04
N ARG A 153 -10.69 20.33 -1.81
CA ARG A 153 -10.91 19.05 -1.12
C ARG A 153 -12.38 18.75 -0.90
N TYR A 154 -13.16 19.75 -0.51
CA TYR A 154 -14.60 19.61 -0.32
C TYR A 154 -15.33 19.30 -1.63
N GLU A 155 -15.00 20.02 -2.70
CA GLU A 155 -15.55 19.80 -4.04
C GLU A 155 -15.21 18.41 -4.56
N ASN A 156 -13.94 17.99 -4.45
CA ASN A 156 -13.50 16.65 -4.84
C ASN A 156 -14.25 15.56 -4.07
N THR A 157 -14.46 15.75 -2.76
CA THR A 157 -15.22 14.83 -1.92
C THR A 157 -16.67 14.70 -2.42
N ARG A 158 -17.32 15.83 -2.71
CA ARG A 158 -18.69 15.84 -3.25
C ARG A 158 -18.77 15.18 -4.62
N SER A 159 -17.84 15.50 -5.52
CA SER A 159 -17.78 14.90 -6.86
C SER A 159 -17.57 13.38 -6.78
N LYS A 160 -16.71 12.92 -5.87
CA LYS A 160 -16.52 11.48 -5.60
C LYS A 160 -17.82 10.81 -5.13
N ILE A 161 -18.51 11.39 -4.16
CA ILE A 161 -19.78 10.84 -3.65
C ILE A 161 -20.84 10.81 -4.75
N VAL A 162 -20.98 11.88 -5.52
CA VAL A 162 -21.94 11.97 -6.64
C VAL A 162 -21.64 10.90 -7.68
N HIS A 163 -20.38 10.73 -8.07
CA HIS A 163 -19.96 9.71 -9.03
C HIS A 163 -20.27 8.29 -8.55
N LEU A 164 -19.97 7.98 -7.29
CA LEU A 164 -20.28 6.66 -6.71
C LEU A 164 -21.80 6.39 -6.69
N ASN A 165 -22.61 7.39 -6.30
CA ASN A 165 -24.06 7.26 -6.34
C ASN A 165 -24.60 7.09 -7.78
N GLN A 166 -24.03 7.78 -8.77
CA GLN A 166 -24.39 7.63 -10.18
C GLN A 166 -24.08 6.24 -10.73
N LEU A 167 -23.04 5.58 -10.20
CA LEU A 167 -22.72 4.19 -10.49
C LEU A 167 -23.61 3.19 -9.75
N GLY A 168 -24.57 3.65 -8.94
CA GLY A 168 -25.54 2.83 -8.23
C GLY A 168 -25.10 2.34 -6.85
N TYR A 169 -23.98 2.84 -6.32
CA TYR A 169 -23.53 2.53 -4.97
C TYR A 169 -24.26 3.39 -3.94
N GLU A 170 -24.62 2.81 -2.80
CA GLU A 170 -25.08 3.58 -1.64
C GLU A 170 -23.87 3.98 -0.78
N VAL A 171 -23.60 5.28 -0.64
CA VAL A 171 -22.44 5.78 0.13
C VAL A 171 -22.81 6.06 1.59
N ILE A 172 -22.29 5.27 2.51
CA ILE A 172 -22.38 5.43 3.97
C ILE A 172 -21.17 6.23 4.46
N MET A 173 -21.44 7.38 5.09
CA MET A 173 -20.39 8.30 5.55
C MET A 173 -20.40 8.45 7.07
N ILE A 174 -19.21 8.52 7.68
CA ILE A 174 -19.05 8.92 9.09
C ILE A 174 -18.12 10.13 9.23
N ASP A 175 -18.55 11.13 10.00
CA ASP A 175 -17.75 12.32 10.35
C ASP A 175 -17.09 12.10 11.72
N VAL A 176 -15.76 12.08 11.77
CA VAL A 176 -15.03 11.65 12.98
C VAL A 176 -14.83 12.77 14.02
N PHE A 177 -14.97 14.04 13.64
CA PHE A 177 -14.65 15.18 14.52
C PHE A 177 -15.87 15.93 15.05
N LYS A 178 -17.02 15.26 15.24
CA LYS A 178 -18.24 15.93 15.73
C LYS A 178 -18.33 16.12 17.25
N ASN A 179 -17.44 15.56 18.07
CA ASN A 179 -17.57 15.64 19.53
C ASN A 179 -16.23 15.96 20.22
N VAL A 180 -15.77 17.21 20.11
CA VAL A 180 -14.99 17.86 21.18
C VAL A 180 -15.66 19.18 21.50
#